data_AF-A0A2V9EYK9-F1
#
_entry.id   AF-A0A2V9EYK9-F1
#
_cell.length_a   1.000
_cell.length_b   1.000
_cell.length_c   1.000
_cell.angle_alpha   90.00
_cell.angle_beta   90.00
_cell.angle_gamma   90.00
#
_symmetry.space_group_name_H-M   'P 1'
#
loop_
_entity.id
_entity.type
_entity.pdbx_description
1 polymer ?
#
loop_
_entity_poly.entity_id
_entity_poly.type
_entity_poly.pdbx_seq_one_letter_code
_entity_poly.pdbx_strand_id
1 'polypeptide(L)'
;MSRIASFRKTLLGTGILAILPCVLRAQELSRKEASSAGPLPGVSVLHVHSESMLRADFPGRKSWGRVEKGGVLEGRLSPPLYAGEHVAAPAESTIRVTVGSVEKIREGLGFWRKTGRAIVRAFNPLETSRPTEYRVELSAADLLLPTGEVLPLDVQVLRASSAVMVQPKAKSLPAAGAAREKSRATDTLLMALRREVLFSVPLEPNVPSAAAAEEPHLAQAYLLTALRASLNHGGDSFRAQLAEPVRAAGRVFSPGSVVEGTVVRSVAPRMLSRAGSLYLRVERIVPPDGEPLRVGGSLCAAEADRQARFALDQEGRFYGRKPGRLNGLVDLGYAYFLGKVSDDISEAPLHAIGASMSDAAVANAARWVGLGASLTFLLTRHGQDVYLPQYALIEIDLGRMRETAAADRE
;
A
#
# COMPACT_ATOMS: atom_id res chain seq x y z
N MET A 1 -55.70 61.71 -11.80
CA MET A 1 -55.58 62.94 -10.97
C MET A 1 -54.15 63.03 -10.46
N SER A 2 -53.56 64.23 -10.54
CA SER A 2 -52.27 64.69 -10.00
C SER A 2 -50.99 64.01 -10.51
N ARG A 3 -50.14 64.61 -11.37
CA ARG A 3 -49.32 65.85 -11.27
C ARG A 3 -48.15 65.77 -10.27
N ILE A 4 -46.97 66.19 -10.80
CA ILE A 4 -45.93 67.02 -10.16
C ILE A 4 -45.02 66.32 -9.14
N ALA A 5 -43.72 66.61 -8.99
CA ALA A 5 -42.70 67.25 -9.81
C ALA A 5 -41.34 67.12 -9.07
N SER A 6 -40.25 67.30 -9.82
CA SER A 6 -39.02 68.05 -9.51
C SER A 6 -38.54 68.24 -8.07
N PHE A 7 -37.24 68.01 -7.81
CA PHE A 7 -36.21 69.04 -7.55
C PHE A 7 -34.89 68.35 -7.15
N ARG A 8 -33.83 68.43 -7.96
CA ARG A 8 -32.68 69.35 -7.81
C ARG A 8 -32.10 69.45 -6.39
N LYS A 9 -30.84 69.00 -6.22
CA LYS A 9 -29.71 69.87 -5.85
C LYS A 9 -28.35 69.20 -6.08
N THR A 10 -27.57 69.91 -6.88
CA THR A 10 -26.11 69.96 -7.05
C THR A 10 -25.33 70.10 -5.74
N LEU A 11 -24.10 69.54 -5.68
CA LEU A 11 -22.79 70.23 -5.71
C LEU A 11 -21.72 69.52 -4.85
N LEU A 12 -20.47 69.65 -5.31
CA LEU A 12 -19.17 69.51 -4.61
C LEU A 12 -18.59 68.11 -4.41
N GLY A 13 -17.50 67.86 -5.14
CA GLY A 13 -16.60 66.72 -4.91
C GLY A 13 -15.44 66.64 -5.91
N THR A 14 -14.94 67.77 -6.41
CA THR A 14 -13.65 67.84 -7.12
C THR A 14 -12.52 67.73 -6.11
N GLY A 15 -11.77 66.64 -6.15
CA GLY A 15 -10.50 66.53 -5.45
C GLY A 15 -10.00 65.09 -5.39
N ILE A 16 -8.75 64.89 -5.80
CA ILE A 16 -7.94 63.65 -5.69
C ILE A 16 -8.09 62.69 -6.89
N LEU A 17 -7.47 63.06 -8.01
CA LEU A 17 -7.15 62.12 -9.09
C LEU A 17 -5.78 62.50 -9.67
N ALA A 18 -4.71 62.29 -8.89
CA ALA A 18 -3.33 62.52 -9.36
C ALA A 18 -2.23 61.76 -8.58
N ILE A 19 -2.52 60.61 -7.95
CA ILE A 19 -1.46 59.79 -7.29
C ILE A 19 -1.46 58.32 -7.76
N LEU A 20 -2.34 57.92 -8.68
CA LEU A 20 -2.47 56.51 -9.06
C LEU A 20 -1.43 55.92 -10.04
N PRO A 21 -0.62 56.67 -10.84
CA PRO A 21 0.34 56.02 -11.74
C PRO A 21 1.72 55.75 -11.11
N CYS A 22 2.06 56.33 -9.95
CA CYS A 22 3.39 56.16 -9.36
C CYS A 22 3.53 54.87 -8.54
N VAL A 23 2.45 54.36 -7.95
CA VAL A 23 2.51 53.15 -7.11
C VAL A 23 2.58 51.86 -7.94
N LEU A 24 2.00 51.84 -9.14
CA LEU A 24 2.08 50.66 -10.03
C LEU A 24 3.48 50.48 -10.64
N ARG A 25 4.18 51.58 -10.99
CA ARG A 25 5.51 51.49 -11.60
C ARG A 25 6.62 51.13 -10.60
N ALA A 26 6.42 51.44 -9.31
CA ALA A 26 7.35 51.04 -8.26
C ALA A 26 7.26 49.53 -7.94
N GLN A 27 6.08 48.92 -8.06
CA GLN A 27 5.93 47.47 -7.86
C GLN A 27 6.48 46.63 -9.01
N GLU A 28 6.44 47.12 -10.25
CA GLU A 28 7.02 46.40 -11.41
C GLU A 28 8.56 46.40 -11.39
N LEU A 29 9.21 47.45 -10.88
CA LEU A 29 10.66 47.48 -10.71
C LEU A 29 11.11 46.57 -9.56
N SER A 30 10.37 46.55 -8.44
CA SER A 30 10.69 45.66 -7.31
C SER A 30 10.46 44.18 -7.64
N ARG A 31 9.51 43.86 -8.54
CA ARG A 31 9.32 42.49 -9.07
C ARG A 31 10.39 42.07 -10.07
N LYS A 32 11.06 43.03 -10.74
CA LYS A 32 12.20 42.75 -11.63
C LYS A 32 13.52 42.58 -10.87
N GLU A 33 13.70 43.26 -9.73
CA GLU A 33 14.88 43.06 -8.86
C GLU A 33 14.81 41.75 -8.06
N ALA A 34 13.61 41.29 -7.67
CA ALA A 34 13.44 39.98 -7.03
C ALA A 34 13.66 38.77 -7.97
N SER A 35 13.81 38.99 -9.28
CA SER A 35 14.02 37.95 -10.29
C SER A 35 15.46 37.88 -10.82
N SER A 36 16.42 38.56 -10.18
CA SER A 36 17.85 38.50 -10.54
C SER A 36 18.79 38.14 -9.38
N ALA A 37 18.24 37.58 -8.29
CA ALA A 37 19.07 36.89 -7.32
C ALA A 37 19.62 35.62 -8.01
N GLY A 38 20.84 35.73 -8.55
CA GLY A 38 21.63 34.56 -8.92
C GLY A 38 21.66 33.58 -7.74
N PRO A 39 21.76 32.26 -8.01
CA PRO A 39 21.72 31.26 -6.95
C PRO A 39 22.72 31.64 -5.87
N LEU A 40 22.22 31.74 -4.63
CA LEU A 40 23.05 31.94 -3.46
C LEU A 40 24.18 30.89 -3.52
N PRO A 41 25.46 31.30 -3.42
CA PRO A 41 26.56 30.35 -3.47
C PRO A 41 26.39 29.37 -2.31
N GLY A 42 26.14 28.10 -2.63
CA GLY A 42 26.00 27.03 -1.63
C GLY A 42 24.60 26.39 -1.48
N VAL A 43 23.66 26.61 -2.40
CA VAL A 43 22.39 25.85 -2.42
C VAL A 43 22.23 25.16 -3.77
N SER A 44 22.17 23.83 -3.77
CA SER A 44 21.79 23.04 -4.95
C SER A 44 20.28 22.87 -4.99
N VAL A 45 19.69 23.12 -6.15
CA VAL A 45 18.28 22.84 -6.41
C VAL A 45 18.16 21.42 -6.93
N LEU A 46 17.49 20.56 -6.16
CA LEU A 46 17.16 19.20 -6.57
C LEU A 46 15.75 19.17 -7.14
N HIS A 47 15.60 18.51 -8.29
CA HIS A 47 14.32 18.32 -8.97
C HIS A 47 13.77 16.93 -8.62
N VAL A 48 12.61 16.88 -7.96
CA VAL A 48 11.87 15.63 -7.79
C VAL A 48 10.78 15.59 -8.86
N HIS A 49 10.84 14.58 -9.73
CA HIS A 49 9.93 14.42 -10.85
C HIS A 49 8.50 14.11 -10.40
N SER A 50 7.53 14.46 -11.23
CA SER A 50 6.14 14.00 -11.12
C SER A 50 6.09 12.46 -11.13
N GLU A 51 5.08 11.88 -10.48
CA GLU A 51 4.92 10.44 -10.27
C GLU A 51 5.94 9.79 -9.32
N SER A 52 6.87 10.57 -8.75
CA SER A 52 7.73 10.08 -7.66
C SER A 52 6.86 9.67 -6.47
N MET A 53 7.03 8.44 -6.02
CA MET A 53 6.27 7.87 -4.92
C MET A 53 6.93 8.17 -3.58
N LEU A 54 6.13 8.62 -2.61
CA LEU A 54 6.55 8.79 -1.22
C LEU A 54 5.66 7.96 -0.30
N ARG A 55 6.28 7.28 0.66
CA ARG A 55 5.59 6.50 1.68
C ARG A 55 5.74 7.16 3.04
N ALA A 56 4.62 7.35 3.71
CA ALA A 56 4.55 7.88 5.05
C ALA A 56 3.93 6.89 6.03
N ASP A 57 4.56 6.74 7.18
CA ASP A 57 4.15 5.90 8.29
C ASP A 57 3.52 6.78 9.39
N PHE A 58 2.35 6.37 9.88
CA PHE A 58 1.57 7.11 10.89
C PHE A 58 1.49 6.28 12.19
N PRO A 59 2.51 6.37 13.07
CA PRO A 59 2.57 5.56 14.27
C PRO A 59 1.40 5.88 15.23
N GLY A 60 0.90 4.86 15.92
CA GLY A 60 -0.14 5.01 16.96
C GLY A 60 -1.59 5.06 16.45
N ARG A 61 -1.82 5.01 15.14
CA ARG A 61 -3.18 4.98 14.58
C ARG A 61 -3.84 3.60 14.75
N LYS A 62 -5.16 3.62 14.92
CA LYS A 62 -5.99 2.41 15.09
C LYS A 62 -6.66 1.91 13.81
N SER A 63 -6.98 2.78 12.83
CA SER A 63 -7.49 2.43 11.49
C SER A 63 -7.84 3.66 10.63
N TRP A 64 -7.68 3.59 9.30
CA TRP A 64 -8.15 4.60 8.34
C TRP A 64 -9.66 4.88 8.37
N GLY A 65 -10.49 3.86 8.64
CA GLY A 65 -11.95 4.04 8.69
C GLY A 65 -12.50 4.86 9.86
N ARG A 66 -11.65 5.36 10.76
CA ARG A 66 -12.06 6.22 11.90
C ARG A 66 -11.55 7.66 11.75
N VAL A 67 -10.97 7.99 10.61
CA VAL A 67 -10.41 9.30 10.37
C VAL A 67 -11.53 10.23 9.97
N GLU A 68 -11.68 11.32 10.72
CA GLU A 68 -12.66 12.34 10.42
C GLU A 68 -12.22 13.20 9.24
N LYS A 69 -13.19 13.67 8.47
CA LYS A 69 -12.96 14.66 7.42
C LYS A 69 -12.44 15.95 8.04
N GLY A 70 -11.37 16.50 7.47
CA GLY A 70 -10.62 17.63 8.01
C GLY A 70 -9.57 17.24 9.06
N GLY A 71 -9.47 15.97 9.43
CA GLY A 71 -8.48 15.51 10.40
C GLY A 71 -7.05 15.74 9.90
N VAL A 72 -6.23 16.39 10.72
CA VAL A 72 -4.81 16.58 10.48
C VAL A 72 -4.05 15.39 11.06
N LEU A 73 -3.17 14.82 10.26
CA LEU A 73 -2.41 13.63 10.59
C LEU A 73 -0.93 13.93 10.44
N GLU A 74 -0.16 13.58 11.45
CA GLU A 74 1.29 13.70 11.43
C GLU A 74 1.90 12.31 11.29
N GLY A 75 2.74 12.15 10.28
CA GLY A 75 3.44 10.93 9.95
C GLY A 75 4.90 11.21 9.65
N ARG A 76 5.63 10.15 9.32
CA ARG A 76 7.06 10.21 8.99
C ARG A 76 7.33 9.49 7.69
N LEU A 77 8.25 10.02 6.88
CA LEU A 77 8.70 9.31 5.69
C LEU A 77 9.39 8.01 6.08
N SER A 78 9.03 6.91 5.43
CA SER A 78 9.60 5.59 5.70
C SER A 78 10.90 5.40 4.88
N PRO A 79 10.87 5.34 3.54
CA PRO A 79 12.07 5.55 2.73
C PRO A 79 12.36 7.05 2.56
N PRO A 80 13.63 7.44 2.32
CA PRO A 80 13.97 8.78 1.88
C PRO A 80 13.28 9.12 0.55
N LEU A 81 12.99 10.39 0.33
CA LEU A 81 12.58 10.90 -0.99
C LEU A 81 13.84 11.24 -1.79
N TYR A 82 13.94 10.72 -3.00
CA TYR A 82 15.12 10.88 -3.85
C TYR A 82 14.83 11.81 -5.05
N ALA A 83 15.86 12.56 -5.44
CA ALA A 83 15.97 13.32 -6.68
C ALA A 83 17.17 12.78 -7.47
N GLY A 84 16.91 11.84 -8.38
CA GLY A 84 17.97 11.07 -9.03
C GLY A 84 18.75 10.23 -8.00
N GLU A 85 20.05 10.46 -7.88
CA GLU A 85 20.93 9.78 -6.91
C GLU A 85 21.01 10.48 -5.54
N HIS A 86 20.42 11.67 -5.41
CA HIS A 86 20.51 12.48 -4.21
C HIS A 86 19.26 12.34 -3.34
N VAL A 87 19.44 12.40 -2.03
CA VAL A 87 18.32 12.45 -1.08
C VAL A 87 17.77 13.88 -1.05
N ALA A 88 16.53 14.06 -1.50
CA ALA A 88 15.81 15.33 -1.45
C ALA A 88 15.18 15.58 -0.07
N ALA A 89 14.63 14.54 0.55
CA ALA A 89 14.20 14.57 1.94
C ALA A 89 14.59 13.26 2.64
N PRO A 90 15.26 13.30 3.81
CA PRO A 90 15.69 12.08 4.47
C PRO A 90 14.51 11.26 5.00
N ALA A 91 14.77 9.97 5.25
CA ALA A 91 13.86 9.14 6.02
C ALA A 91 13.58 9.79 7.38
N GLU A 92 12.42 9.45 7.97
CA GLU A 92 11.89 10.03 9.21
C GLU A 92 11.50 11.51 9.16
N SER A 93 11.64 12.20 8.01
CA SER A 93 11.14 13.57 7.85
C SER A 93 9.64 13.62 8.13
N THR A 94 9.19 14.64 8.88
CA THR A 94 7.80 14.76 9.30
C THR A 94 6.93 15.24 8.14
N ILE A 95 5.84 14.53 7.88
CA ILE A 95 4.82 14.96 6.93
C ILE A 95 3.49 15.16 7.64
N ARG A 96 2.87 16.32 7.40
CA ARG A 96 1.54 16.66 7.92
C ARG A 96 0.55 16.59 6.77
N VAL A 97 -0.46 15.74 6.89
CA VAL A 97 -1.49 15.59 5.87
C VAL A 97 -2.86 15.94 6.45
N THR A 98 -3.64 16.69 5.68
CA THR A 98 -5.03 17.01 6.04
C THR A 98 -5.96 16.16 5.20
N VAL A 99 -6.79 15.36 5.85
CA VAL A 99 -7.68 14.42 5.16
C VAL A 99 -8.95 15.12 4.67
N GLY A 100 -9.20 15.06 3.37
CA GLY A 100 -10.41 15.60 2.75
C GLY A 100 -11.57 14.61 2.77
N SER A 101 -11.31 13.33 2.47
CA SER A 101 -12.32 12.27 2.49
C SER A 101 -11.67 10.91 2.74
N VAL A 102 -12.41 10.00 3.36
CA VAL A 102 -12.03 8.58 3.46
C VAL A 102 -13.22 7.73 3.08
N GLU A 103 -13.10 7.03 1.96
CA GLU A 103 -14.11 6.12 1.47
C GLU A 103 -13.60 4.69 1.53
N LYS A 104 -14.35 3.82 2.19
CA LYS A 104 -14.08 2.40 2.14
C LYS A 104 -14.44 1.90 0.74
N ILE A 105 -13.48 1.35 0.01
CA ILE A 105 -13.73 0.71 -1.28
C ILE A 105 -14.57 -0.54 -0.99
N ARG A 106 -15.83 -0.50 -1.39
CA ARG A 106 -16.76 -1.61 -1.27
C ARG A 106 -16.86 -2.26 -2.63
N GLU A 107 -16.16 -3.37 -2.83
CA GLU A 107 -16.47 -4.22 -3.99
C GLU A 107 -17.90 -4.76 -3.82
N GLY A 108 -18.69 -4.63 -4.88
CA GLY A 108 -20.10 -5.01 -4.90
C GLY A 108 -20.27 -6.51 -4.73
N LEU A 109 -20.59 -6.95 -3.52
CA LEU A 109 -21.21 -8.25 -3.30
C LEU A 109 -22.68 -8.06 -2.90
N GLY A 110 -23.54 -8.39 -3.87
CA GLY A 110 -24.99 -8.40 -3.77
C GLY A 110 -25.53 -9.48 -2.84
N PHE A 111 -26.81 -9.30 -2.51
CA PHE A 111 -27.79 -10.20 -1.84
C PHE A 111 -27.35 -10.95 -0.56
N TRP A 112 -26.26 -11.71 -0.57
CA TRP A 112 -25.81 -12.60 0.52
C TRP A 112 -25.32 -11.88 1.80
N ARG A 113 -25.13 -10.55 1.76
CA ARG A 113 -24.75 -9.77 2.95
C ARG A 113 -25.89 -9.58 3.96
N LYS A 114 -27.16 -9.61 3.53
CA LYS A 114 -28.29 -9.38 4.45
C LYS A 114 -28.63 -10.61 5.30
N THR A 115 -28.31 -11.80 4.83
CA THR A 115 -28.80 -13.05 5.45
C THR A 115 -27.73 -13.97 6.04
N GLY A 116 -26.42 -13.75 5.81
CA GLY A 116 -25.46 -14.80 6.20
C GLY A 116 -24.00 -14.42 6.31
N ARG A 117 -23.64 -13.28 6.91
CA ARG A 117 -22.21 -12.91 7.08
C ARG A 117 -21.39 -13.96 7.85
N ALA A 118 -22.01 -14.66 8.80
CA ALA A 118 -21.37 -15.77 9.52
C ALA A 118 -21.22 -17.03 8.64
N ILE A 119 -22.23 -17.32 7.83
CA ILE A 119 -22.25 -18.47 6.91
C ILE A 119 -21.24 -18.27 5.77
N VAL A 120 -21.21 -17.10 5.13
CA VAL A 120 -20.22 -16.76 4.09
C VAL A 120 -18.80 -16.78 4.63
N ARG A 121 -18.58 -16.29 5.87
CA ARG A 121 -17.27 -16.34 6.53
C ARG A 121 -16.80 -17.76 6.82
N ALA A 122 -17.74 -18.66 7.11
CA ALA A 122 -17.45 -20.07 7.30
C ALA A 122 -17.15 -20.76 5.95
N PHE A 123 -18.01 -20.59 4.95
CA PHE A 123 -17.97 -21.41 3.73
C PHE A 123 -17.16 -20.82 2.57
N ASN A 124 -16.79 -19.53 2.59
CA ASN A 124 -15.96 -18.91 1.56
C ASN A 124 -14.74 -18.15 2.13
N PRO A 125 -13.69 -18.85 2.59
CA PRO A 125 -12.48 -18.22 3.12
C PRO A 125 -11.70 -17.41 2.07
N LEU A 126 -11.98 -17.59 0.76
CA LEU A 126 -11.37 -16.81 -0.31
C LEU A 126 -11.68 -15.32 -0.18
N GLU A 127 -12.87 -14.96 0.30
CA GLU A 127 -13.27 -13.56 0.52
C GLU A 127 -12.60 -12.92 1.74
N THR A 128 -12.24 -13.73 2.75
CA THR A 128 -11.58 -13.22 3.98
C THR A 128 -10.09 -12.90 3.81
N SER A 129 -9.52 -13.22 2.64
CA SER A 129 -8.12 -12.93 2.32
C SER A 129 -7.89 -11.50 1.84
N ARG A 130 -8.96 -10.76 1.47
CA ARG A 130 -8.85 -9.36 1.02
C ARG A 130 -8.88 -8.41 2.22
N PRO A 131 -7.83 -7.61 2.43
CA PRO A 131 -7.88 -6.53 3.40
C PRO A 131 -8.92 -5.48 2.99
N THR A 132 -9.39 -4.69 3.95
CA THR A 132 -10.25 -3.56 3.62
C THR A 132 -9.42 -2.47 2.96
N GLU A 133 -9.75 -2.15 1.72
CA GLU A 133 -9.13 -1.04 0.99
C GLU A 133 -9.88 0.27 1.25
N TYR A 134 -9.12 1.36 1.39
CA TYR A 134 -9.64 2.71 1.62
C TYR A 134 -9.09 3.64 0.55
N ARG A 135 -10.00 4.40 -0.08
CA ARG A 135 -9.67 5.56 -0.88
C ARG A 135 -9.61 6.76 0.05
N VAL A 136 -8.44 7.37 0.17
CA VAL A 136 -8.24 8.56 0.99
C VAL A 136 -7.95 9.71 0.04
N GLU A 137 -8.66 10.82 0.16
CA GLU A 137 -8.32 12.05 -0.54
C GLU A 137 -7.75 13.03 0.48
N LEU A 138 -6.66 13.70 0.10
CA LEU A 138 -6.03 14.73 0.92
C LEU A 138 -6.48 16.11 0.44
N SER A 139 -6.74 16.99 1.39
CA SER A 139 -6.96 18.41 1.12
C SER A 139 -5.64 19.18 1.06
N ALA A 140 -4.63 18.72 1.82
CA ALA A 140 -3.29 19.32 1.87
C ALA A 140 -2.27 18.29 2.36
N ALA A 141 -1.01 18.47 1.96
CA ALA A 141 0.13 17.72 2.46
C ALA A 141 1.34 18.65 2.55
N ASP A 142 1.95 18.74 3.73
CA ASP A 142 3.09 19.60 4.00
C ASP A 142 4.24 18.75 4.53
N LEU A 143 5.41 18.86 3.90
CA LEU A 143 6.63 18.19 4.33
C LEU A 143 7.49 19.16 5.14
N LEU A 144 7.85 18.76 6.35
CA LEU A 144 8.80 19.48 7.19
C LEU A 144 10.20 18.95 6.88
N LEU A 145 11.02 19.78 6.24
CA LEU A 145 12.41 19.46 5.96
C LEU A 145 13.25 19.58 7.23
N PRO A 146 14.38 18.84 7.34
CA PRO A 146 15.31 18.97 8.47
C PRO A 146 15.85 20.39 8.67
N THR A 147 15.85 21.20 7.60
CA THR A 147 16.23 22.62 7.58
C THR A 147 15.23 23.52 8.32
N GLY A 148 14.06 22.98 8.72
CA GLY A 148 12.96 23.73 9.32
C GLY A 148 12.00 24.36 8.31
N GLU A 149 12.27 24.23 7.01
CA GLU A 149 11.40 24.69 5.94
C GLU A 149 10.17 23.80 5.80
N VAL A 150 9.00 24.42 5.57
CA VAL A 150 7.74 23.72 5.30
C VAL A 150 7.46 23.78 3.81
N LEU A 151 7.48 22.62 3.16
CA LEU A 151 7.29 22.49 1.72
C LEU A 151 5.90 21.89 1.42
N PRO A 152 4.97 22.65 0.83
CA PRO A 152 3.68 22.11 0.43
C PRO A 152 3.85 21.16 -0.76
N LEU A 153 3.27 19.97 -0.67
CA LEU A 153 3.33 18.94 -1.70
C LEU A 153 1.94 18.75 -2.34
N ASP A 154 1.90 18.81 -3.68
CA ASP A 154 0.72 18.40 -4.45
C ASP A 154 0.78 16.90 -4.69
N VAL A 155 0.06 16.14 -3.86
CA VAL A 155 0.14 14.67 -3.82
C VAL A 155 -1.22 14.02 -4.04
N GLN A 156 -1.20 12.84 -4.65
CA GLN A 156 -2.32 11.93 -4.72
C GLN A 156 -2.04 10.70 -3.86
N VAL A 157 -3.01 10.28 -3.06
CA VAL A 157 -2.92 8.99 -2.37
C VAL A 157 -3.15 7.87 -3.36
N LEU A 158 -2.17 6.97 -3.46
CA LEU A 158 -2.26 5.75 -4.24
C LEU A 158 -2.83 4.61 -3.39
N ARG A 159 -2.41 4.52 -2.12
CA ARG A 159 -2.84 3.45 -1.21
C ARG A 159 -2.78 3.87 0.25
N ALA A 160 -3.83 3.50 1.00
CA ALA A 160 -3.88 3.62 2.46
C ALA A 160 -4.06 2.22 3.06
N SER A 161 -3.12 1.77 3.89
CA SER A 161 -3.12 0.41 4.45
C SER A 161 -2.65 0.35 5.90
N SER A 162 -2.85 -0.80 6.55
CA SER A 162 -2.16 -1.16 7.79
C SER A 162 -1.16 -2.24 7.45
N ALA A 163 0.09 -1.85 7.26
CA ALA A 163 1.12 -2.67 6.63
C ALA A 163 1.97 -3.44 7.63
N VAL A 164 2.35 -4.67 7.26
CA VAL A 164 3.33 -5.51 7.93
C VAL A 164 4.27 -6.07 6.86
N MET A 165 5.58 -5.94 7.05
CA MET A 165 6.55 -6.60 6.18
C MET A 165 6.60 -8.09 6.47
N VAL A 166 6.38 -8.90 5.44
CA VAL A 166 6.48 -10.35 5.49
C VAL A 166 7.85 -10.75 4.96
N GLN A 167 8.67 -11.30 5.86
CA GLN A 167 10.01 -11.81 5.57
C GLN A 167 10.07 -13.34 5.76
N PRO A 168 11.04 -14.02 5.13
CA PRO A 168 11.26 -15.44 5.31
C PRO A 168 11.54 -15.78 6.77
N LYS A 169 10.93 -16.87 7.24
CA LYS A 169 11.22 -17.39 8.58
C LYS A 169 12.58 -18.10 8.54
N ALA A 170 13.64 -17.45 9.02
CA ALA A 170 14.93 -18.09 9.21
C ALA A 170 14.77 -19.34 10.09
N LYS A 171 15.30 -20.48 9.63
CA LYS A 171 15.32 -21.75 10.38
C LYS A 171 16.52 -21.87 11.33
N SER A 172 17.39 -20.87 11.39
CA SER A 172 18.53 -20.88 12.31
C SER A 172 18.05 -20.75 13.76
N LEU A 173 18.69 -21.53 14.64
CA LEU A 173 18.55 -21.44 16.09
C LEU A 173 18.73 -19.97 16.49
N PRO A 174 17.80 -19.37 17.25
CA PRO A 174 17.95 -17.99 17.68
C PRO A 174 19.22 -17.88 18.53
N ALA A 175 20.11 -16.97 18.15
CA ALA A 175 21.22 -16.58 19.02
C ALA A 175 20.64 -16.14 20.37
N ALA A 176 21.14 -16.73 21.45
CA ALA A 176 20.68 -16.46 22.81
C ALA A 176 20.84 -14.96 23.09
N GLY A 177 19.72 -14.24 23.19
CA GLY A 177 19.68 -12.80 23.49
C GLY A 177 19.01 -11.91 22.44
N ALA A 178 18.75 -12.38 21.22
CA ALA A 178 18.01 -11.59 20.24
C ALA A 178 16.50 -11.58 20.57
N ALA A 179 16.06 -10.54 21.29
CA ALA A 179 14.64 -10.28 21.49
C ALA A 179 13.96 -10.17 20.12
N ARG A 180 13.01 -11.08 19.87
CA ARG A 180 12.27 -11.17 18.62
C ARG A 180 11.38 -9.93 18.49
N GLU A 181 11.82 -8.94 17.72
CA GLU A 181 11.02 -7.75 17.45
C GLU A 181 9.77 -8.17 16.69
N LYS A 182 8.61 -8.15 17.37
CA LYS A 182 7.34 -8.44 16.73
C LYS A 182 7.05 -7.28 15.80
N SER A 183 7.23 -7.48 14.48
CA SER A 183 6.83 -6.52 13.45
C SER A 183 5.44 -5.97 13.77
N ARG A 184 5.40 -4.71 14.23
CA ARG A 184 4.18 -4.04 14.65
C ARG A 184 3.59 -3.43 13.39
N ALA A 185 2.32 -3.72 13.13
CA ALA A 185 1.62 -3.11 12.01
C ALA A 185 1.61 -1.60 12.17
N THR A 186 1.99 -0.90 11.11
CA THR A 186 1.97 0.56 11.03
C THR A 186 0.96 0.96 9.98
N ASP A 187 0.19 2.01 10.25
CA ASP A 187 -0.72 2.56 9.25
C ASP A 187 0.10 3.40 8.27
N THR A 188 0.02 3.06 7.00
CA THR A 188 0.87 3.57 5.93
C THR A 188 0.06 4.23 4.84
N LEU A 189 0.59 5.32 4.30
CA LEU A 189 0.04 6.06 3.18
C LEU A 189 1.12 6.11 2.09
N LEU A 190 0.85 5.48 0.95
CA LEU A 190 1.63 5.70 -0.25
C LEU A 190 0.98 6.79 -1.08
N MET A 191 1.78 7.77 -1.46
CA MET A 191 1.35 8.89 -2.29
C MET A 191 2.27 9.03 -3.50
N ALA A 192 1.77 9.63 -4.57
CA ALA A 192 2.56 10.07 -5.72
C ALA A 192 2.46 11.59 -5.85
N LEU A 193 3.57 12.21 -6.25
CA LEU A 193 3.61 13.64 -6.57
C LEU A 193 2.90 13.90 -7.89
N ARG A 194 1.93 14.82 -7.90
CA ARG A 194 1.22 15.24 -9.12
C ARG A 194 2.01 16.23 -9.96
N ARG A 195 2.92 16.96 -9.31
CA ARG A 195 3.73 18.02 -9.92
C ARG A 195 5.15 17.87 -9.45
N GLU A 196 6.07 18.33 -10.29
CA GLU A 196 7.47 18.45 -9.91
C GLU A 196 7.62 19.43 -8.75
N VAL A 197 8.54 19.11 -7.84
CA VAL A 197 8.83 19.92 -6.67
C VAL A 197 10.33 20.17 -6.62
N LEU A 198 10.69 21.41 -6.33
CA LEU A 198 12.07 21.86 -6.19
C LEU A 198 12.46 21.83 -4.72
N PHE A 199 13.59 21.19 -4.42
CA PHE A 199 14.16 21.12 -3.08
C PHE A 199 15.44 21.93 -3.04
N SER A 200 15.54 22.84 -2.08
CA SER A 200 16.75 23.60 -1.82
C SER A 200 17.59 22.85 -0.79
N VAL A 201 18.71 22.26 -1.22
CA VAL A 201 19.61 21.52 -0.33
C VAL A 201 20.92 22.31 -0.13
N PRO A 202 21.36 22.55 1.12
CA PRO A 202 22.66 23.15 1.39
C PRO A 202 23.79 22.29 0.80
N LEU A 203 24.78 22.91 0.15
CA LEU A 203 25.88 22.26 -0.58
C LEU A 203 26.92 21.55 0.31
N GLU A 204 26.66 21.33 1.60
CA GLU A 204 27.64 20.71 2.51
C GLU A 204 27.72 19.16 2.38
N PRO A 205 28.92 18.57 2.56
CA PRO A 205 29.32 17.33 1.92
C PRO A 205 28.97 16.05 2.69
N ASN A 206 27.85 15.99 3.42
CA ASN A 206 27.60 14.89 4.35
C ASN A 206 26.19 14.28 4.34
N VAL A 207 25.62 14.11 3.14
CA VAL A 207 24.70 13.00 2.90
C VAL A 207 25.53 11.93 2.22
N PRO A 208 25.56 10.66 2.69
CA PRO A 208 26.20 9.60 1.94
C PRO A 208 25.53 9.56 0.58
N SER A 209 26.24 10.02 -0.45
CA SER A 209 25.87 9.72 -1.82
C SER A 209 25.75 8.21 -1.89
N ALA A 210 24.64 7.70 -2.43
CA ALA A 210 24.49 6.29 -2.76
C ALA A 210 25.62 5.78 -3.70
N ALA A 211 26.55 6.65 -4.12
CA ALA A 211 27.81 6.35 -4.79
C ALA A 211 28.88 5.62 -3.96
N ALA A 212 28.83 5.65 -2.62
CA ALA A 212 29.91 5.08 -1.79
C ALA A 212 29.58 3.73 -1.14
N ALA A 213 28.34 3.23 -1.24
CA ALA A 213 27.95 1.94 -0.66
C ALA A 213 28.19 0.80 -1.65
N GLU A 214 28.76 -0.32 -1.18
CA GLU A 214 28.86 -1.61 -1.89
C GLU A 214 27.53 -1.92 -2.60
N GLU A 215 27.58 -2.49 -3.82
CA GLU A 215 26.39 -2.79 -4.62
C GLU A 215 25.29 -3.42 -3.76
N PRO A 216 24.25 -2.66 -3.36
CA PRO A 216 23.23 -3.20 -2.48
C PRO A 216 22.46 -4.22 -3.31
N HIS A 217 22.63 -5.50 -2.96
CA HIS A 217 21.91 -6.58 -3.60
C HIS A 217 20.41 -6.51 -3.29
N LEU A 218 20.00 -5.78 -2.25
CA LEU A 218 18.60 -5.55 -1.90
C LEU A 218 18.11 -4.24 -2.52
N ALA A 219 17.00 -4.33 -3.25
CA ALA A 219 16.31 -3.22 -3.88
C ALA A 219 14.86 -3.15 -3.42
N GLN A 220 14.41 -1.96 -3.03
CA GLN A 220 13.01 -1.70 -2.71
C GLN A 220 12.21 -1.22 -3.93
N ALA A 221 11.02 -1.77 -4.13
CA ALA A 221 10.12 -1.37 -5.21
C ALA A 221 8.64 -1.39 -4.80
N TYR A 222 7.82 -0.53 -5.41
CA TYR A 222 6.37 -0.54 -5.27
C TYR A 222 5.73 -1.34 -6.39
N LEU A 223 4.97 -2.37 -6.05
CA LEU A 223 4.30 -3.22 -7.03
C LEU A 223 3.23 -2.44 -7.82
N LEU A 224 3.32 -2.36 -9.14
CA LEU A 224 2.33 -1.66 -9.97
C LEU A 224 1.17 -2.55 -10.40
N THR A 225 1.34 -3.87 -10.35
CA THR A 225 0.34 -4.87 -10.74
C THR A 225 -0.09 -5.68 -9.53
N ALA A 226 -1.38 -5.66 -9.16
CA ALA A 226 -1.88 -6.53 -8.10
C ALA A 226 -1.71 -8.02 -8.46
N LEU A 227 -1.23 -8.84 -7.53
CA LEU A 227 -0.95 -10.27 -7.77
C LEU A 227 -1.71 -11.18 -6.83
N ARG A 228 -2.28 -12.25 -7.39
CA ARG A 228 -3.13 -13.22 -6.69
C ARG A 228 -2.91 -14.63 -7.17
N ALA A 229 -2.74 -15.57 -6.25
CA ALA A 229 -2.56 -16.98 -6.64
C ALA A 229 -3.82 -17.59 -7.28
N SER A 230 -5.01 -17.04 -6.99
CA SER A 230 -6.27 -17.48 -7.60
C SER A 230 -6.56 -16.93 -9.00
N LEU A 231 -5.99 -15.76 -9.35
CA LEU A 231 -6.26 -15.09 -10.63
C LEU A 231 -5.07 -15.17 -11.60
N ASN A 232 -3.85 -15.16 -11.07
CA ASN A 232 -2.64 -15.21 -11.88
C ASN A 232 -2.21 -16.65 -12.18
N HIS A 233 -1.57 -16.80 -13.33
CA HIS A 233 -1.07 -18.06 -13.85
C HIS A 233 0.46 -18.00 -14.03
N GLY A 234 1.08 -19.17 -14.19
CA GLY A 234 2.50 -19.22 -14.54
C GLY A 234 2.72 -18.60 -15.92
N GLY A 235 3.68 -17.68 -16.03
CA GLY A 235 3.97 -16.91 -17.24
C GLY A 235 3.42 -15.48 -17.22
N ASP A 236 2.51 -15.14 -16.30
CA ASP A 236 1.99 -13.77 -16.19
C ASP A 236 3.12 -12.78 -15.86
N SER A 237 3.16 -11.65 -16.55
CA SER A 237 4.10 -10.57 -16.24
C SER A 237 3.58 -9.68 -15.11
N PHE A 238 4.49 -9.18 -14.27
CA PHE A 238 4.19 -8.14 -13.30
C PHE A 238 5.19 -6.99 -13.42
N ARG A 239 4.75 -5.81 -12.99
CA ARG A 239 5.57 -4.60 -12.96
C ARG A 239 5.66 -4.05 -11.54
N ALA A 240 6.81 -3.50 -11.20
CA ALA A 240 7.04 -2.72 -9.98
C ALA A 240 7.89 -1.50 -10.30
N GLN A 241 7.85 -0.46 -9.47
CA GLN A 241 8.62 0.76 -9.64
C GLN A 241 9.64 0.89 -8.52
N LEU A 242 10.91 1.13 -8.82
CA LEU A 242 11.96 1.29 -7.82
C LEU A 242 11.66 2.48 -6.91
N ALA A 243 11.75 2.26 -5.59
CA ALA A 243 11.55 3.27 -4.57
C ALA A 243 12.82 4.07 -4.26
N GLU A 244 13.99 3.47 -4.54
CA GLU A 244 15.31 4.03 -4.25
C GLU A 244 16.25 3.85 -5.46
N PRO A 245 17.33 4.64 -5.57
CA PRO A 245 18.35 4.40 -6.57
C PRO A 245 19.08 3.08 -6.30
N VAL A 246 19.22 2.24 -7.32
CA VAL A 246 19.82 0.89 -7.20
C VAL A 246 20.99 0.77 -8.15
N ARG A 247 22.12 0.26 -7.66
CA ARG A 247 23.29 -0.08 -8.48
C ARG A 247 23.23 -1.56 -8.85
N ALA A 248 23.21 -1.87 -10.14
CA ALA A 248 23.27 -3.23 -10.64
C ALA A 248 24.14 -3.31 -11.89
N ALA A 249 25.08 -4.27 -11.91
CA ALA A 249 26.06 -4.47 -12.98
C ALA A 249 26.82 -3.18 -13.34
N GLY A 250 27.28 -2.43 -12.32
CA GLY A 250 28.00 -1.17 -12.51
C GLY A 250 27.16 0.00 -13.06
N ARG A 251 25.86 -0.17 -13.30
CA ARG A 251 24.92 0.90 -13.72
C ARG A 251 24.03 1.31 -12.55
N VAL A 252 23.73 2.61 -12.46
CA VAL A 252 22.76 3.14 -11.49
C VAL A 252 21.40 3.28 -12.18
N PHE A 253 20.38 2.74 -11.54
CA PHE A 253 18.98 2.94 -11.92
C PHE A 253 18.39 3.97 -10.98
N SER A 254 17.78 5.02 -11.55
CA SER A 254 17.11 6.04 -10.77
C SER A 254 15.85 5.47 -10.08
N PRO A 255 15.45 6.04 -8.94
CA PRO A 255 14.09 5.83 -8.42
C PRO A 255 13.08 6.14 -9.53
N GLY A 256 11.98 5.39 -9.57
CA GLY A 256 11.00 5.49 -10.65
C GLY A 256 11.22 4.54 -11.83
N SER A 257 12.39 3.90 -11.95
CA SER A 257 12.63 2.85 -12.96
C SER A 257 11.69 1.67 -12.76
N VAL A 258 11.25 1.03 -13.84
CA VAL A 258 10.29 -0.07 -13.80
C VAL A 258 11.01 -1.41 -13.77
N VAL A 259 10.79 -2.17 -12.71
CA VAL A 259 11.20 -3.57 -12.59
C VAL A 259 10.12 -4.45 -13.23
N GLU A 260 10.51 -5.27 -14.21
CA GLU A 260 9.63 -6.26 -14.82
C GLU A 260 10.04 -7.67 -14.39
N GLY A 261 9.04 -8.50 -14.13
CA GLY A 261 9.23 -9.89 -13.75
C GLY A 261 8.07 -10.77 -14.20
N THR A 262 8.20 -12.06 -13.92
CA THR A 262 7.20 -13.06 -14.29
C THR A 262 6.78 -13.91 -13.09
N VAL A 263 5.53 -14.35 -13.13
CA VAL A 263 5.00 -15.37 -12.22
C VAL A 263 5.53 -16.71 -12.70
N VAL A 264 6.53 -17.24 -12.03
CA VAL A 264 7.12 -18.55 -12.37
C VAL A 264 6.12 -19.67 -12.10
N ARG A 265 5.39 -19.57 -10.99
CA ARG A 265 4.42 -20.58 -10.59
C ARG A 265 3.29 -19.95 -9.78
N SER A 266 2.08 -20.31 -10.13
CA SER A 266 0.89 -19.99 -9.36
C SER A 266 0.10 -21.26 -9.05
N VAL A 267 -0.38 -21.39 -7.82
CA VAL A 267 -1.27 -22.47 -7.38
C VAL A 267 -2.43 -21.81 -6.65
N ALA A 268 -3.61 -21.86 -7.26
CA ALA A 268 -4.82 -21.37 -6.62
C ALA A 268 -5.15 -22.16 -5.34
N PRO A 269 -5.75 -21.51 -4.33
CA PRO A 269 -6.26 -22.20 -3.14
C PRO A 269 -7.33 -23.23 -3.49
N ARG A 270 -7.23 -24.43 -2.92
CA ARG A 270 -8.13 -25.58 -3.18
C ARG A 270 -8.89 -26.00 -1.92
N MET A 271 -9.90 -26.85 -2.10
CA MET A 271 -10.68 -27.48 -1.03
C MET A 271 -9.78 -28.24 -0.03
N LEU A 272 -10.34 -28.62 1.11
CA LEU A 272 -9.63 -29.22 2.25
C LEU A 272 -8.54 -28.32 2.82
N SER A 273 -8.78 -27.01 2.82
CA SER A 273 -7.86 -26.00 3.34
C SER A 273 -6.46 -26.00 2.69
N ARG A 274 -6.38 -26.45 1.43
CA ARG A 274 -5.12 -26.46 0.67
C ARG A 274 -4.78 -25.03 0.23
N ALA A 275 -3.79 -24.44 0.89
CA ALA A 275 -3.36 -23.06 0.66
C ALA A 275 -2.86 -22.84 -0.77
N GLY A 276 -3.12 -21.64 -1.29
CA GLY A 276 -2.53 -21.18 -2.53
C GLY A 276 -1.07 -20.81 -2.36
N SER A 277 -0.34 -20.72 -3.48
CA SER A 277 1.05 -20.26 -3.48
C SER A 277 1.40 -19.54 -4.76
N LEU A 278 2.32 -18.58 -4.67
CA LEU A 278 2.74 -17.74 -5.78
C LEU A 278 4.26 -17.57 -5.71
N TYR A 279 4.94 -17.80 -6.83
CA TYR A 279 6.38 -17.67 -6.96
C TYR A 279 6.71 -16.71 -8.08
N LEU A 280 7.48 -15.68 -7.75
CA LEU A 280 7.80 -14.55 -8.63
C LEU A 280 9.30 -14.51 -8.88
N ARG A 281 9.66 -14.03 -10.07
CA ARG A 281 11.05 -13.80 -10.45
C ARG A 281 11.15 -12.46 -11.14
N VAL A 282 12.20 -11.72 -10.81
CA VAL A 282 12.54 -10.49 -11.50
C VAL A 282 13.47 -10.82 -12.66
N GLU A 283 13.20 -10.23 -13.83
CA GLU A 283 13.92 -10.53 -15.07
C GLU A 283 14.69 -9.34 -15.63
N ARG A 284 14.19 -8.11 -15.43
CA ARG A 284 14.86 -6.90 -15.94
C ARG A 284 14.44 -5.63 -15.20
N ILE A 285 15.30 -4.64 -15.27
CA ILE A 285 15.06 -3.27 -14.83
C ILE A 285 15.06 -2.38 -16.08
N VAL A 286 13.99 -1.62 -16.26
CA VAL A 286 13.77 -0.69 -17.37
C VAL A 286 13.85 0.74 -16.82
N PRO A 287 14.94 1.46 -17.06
CA PRO A 287 14.99 2.88 -16.71
C PRO A 287 14.05 3.69 -17.61
N PRO A 288 13.59 4.87 -17.18
CA PRO A 288 12.68 5.71 -17.98
C PRO A 288 13.30 6.15 -19.31
N ASP A 289 14.59 6.50 -19.31
CA ASP A 289 15.29 7.10 -20.46
C ASP A 289 16.46 6.25 -20.98
N GLY A 290 16.41 4.92 -20.85
CA GLY A 290 17.57 4.10 -21.24
C GLY A 290 17.30 2.62 -21.53
N GLU A 291 18.38 1.93 -21.86
CA GLU A 291 18.34 0.52 -22.23
C GLU A 291 18.00 -0.39 -21.04
N PRO A 292 17.01 -1.30 -21.18
CA PRO A 292 16.70 -2.32 -20.20
C PRO A 292 17.91 -3.18 -19.84
N LEU A 293 18.13 -3.40 -18.54
CA LEU A 293 19.13 -4.34 -18.04
C LEU A 293 18.44 -5.61 -17.58
N ARG A 294 18.84 -6.77 -18.11
CA ARG A 294 18.39 -8.06 -17.59
C ARG A 294 19.06 -8.32 -16.25
N VAL A 295 18.26 -8.65 -15.24
CA VAL A 295 18.73 -8.99 -13.89
C VAL A 295 18.05 -10.28 -13.44
N GLY A 296 18.77 -11.10 -12.69
CA GLY A 296 18.19 -12.28 -12.05
C GLY A 296 17.91 -11.97 -10.59
N GLY A 297 16.65 -11.74 -10.22
CA GLY A 297 16.28 -11.40 -8.85
C GLY A 297 15.17 -12.26 -8.26
N SER A 298 15.19 -12.42 -6.94
CA SER A 298 14.15 -13.09 -6.15
C SER A 298 13.62 -12.18 -5.06
N LEU A 299 12.38 -12.42 -4.61
CA LEU A 299 11.77 -11.62 -3.55
C LEU A 299 12.21 -12.09 -2.16
N CYS A 300 12.65 -11.15 -1.35
CA CYS A 300 13.10 -11.39 0.03
C CYS A 300 12.13 -10.85 1.07
N ALA A 301 11.34 -9.84 0.72
CA ALA A 301 10.24 -9.40 1.55
C ALA A 301 9.10 -8.84 0.71
N ALA A 302 7.90 -8.87 1.26
CA ALA A 302 6.81 -8.09 0.71
C ALA A 302 5.92 -7.55 1.80
N GLU A 303 5.41 -6.35 1.56
CA GLU A 303 4.39 -5.74 2.36
C GLU A 303 3.08 -6.49 2.19
N ALA A 304 2.50 -6.85 3.33
CA ALA A 304 1.17 -7.41 3.40
C ALA A 304 0.32 -6.55 4.34
N ASP A 305 -1.00 -6.65 4.19
CA ASP A 305 -1.88 -6.07 5.21
C ASP A 305 -1.72 -6.82 6.54
N ARG A 306 -1.94 -6.14 7.66
CA ARG A 306 -1.96 -6.73 9.01
C ARG A 306 -2.84 -7.97 9.12
N GLN A 307 -3.94 -8.04 8.37
CA GLN A 307 -4.86 -9.16 8.35
C GLN A 307 -4.46 -10.27 7.38
N ALA A 308 -3.43 -10.04 6.55
CA ALA A 308 -2.97 -10.98 5.56
C ALA A 308 -2.55 -12.31 6.21
N ARG A 309 -3.00 -13.40 5.59
CA ARG A 309 -2.75 -14.76 6.06
C ARG A 309 -1.88 -15.53 5.10
N PHE A 310 -0.80 -14.93 4.63
CA PHE A 310 0.25 -15.61 3.88
C PHE A 310 1.62 -15.41 4.55
N ALA A 311 2.61 -16.15 4.06
CA ALA A 311 4.00 -16.05 4.48
C ALA A 311 4.90 -16.19 3.25
N LEU A 312 6.15 -15.76 3.41
CA LEU A 312 7.23 -15.91 2.44
C LEU A 312 8.20 -17.00 2.95
N ASP A 313 8.66 -17.88 2.07
CA ASP A 313 9.75 -18.81 2.35
C ASP A 313 11.11 -18.24 1.90
N GLN A 314 12.20 -18.95 2.21
CA GLN A 314 13.57 -18.47 1.92
C GLN A 314 13.87 -18.48 0.42
N GLU A 315 13.11 -19.24 -0.34
CA GLU A 315 13.23 -19.38 -1.78
C GLU A 315 12.47 -18.29 -2.54
N GLY A 316 11.76 -17.40 -1.85
CA GLY A 316 11.00 -16.29 -2.45
C GLY A 316 9.58 -16.65 -2.89
N ARG A 317 9.05 -17.77 -2.42
CA ARG A 317 7.68 -18.22 -2.68
C ARG A 317 6.74 -17.79 -1.56
N PHE A 318 5.66 -17.15 -1.98
CA PHE A 318 4.52 -16.83 -1.12
C PHE A 318 3.60 -18.03 -0.99
N TYR A 319 3.11 -18.29 0.22
CA TYR A 319 2.14 -19.34 0.47
C TYR A 319 1.13 -18.93 1.53
N GLY A 320 -0.13 -19.32 1.33
CA GLY A 320 -1.19 -19.11 2.33
C GLY A 320 -0.89 -19.85 3.63
N ARG A 321 -1.08 -19.17 4.77
CA ARG A 321 -0.95 -19.77 6.10
C ARG A 321 -2.13 -20.69 6.35
N LYS A 322 -1.83 -21.88 6.88
CA LYS A 322 -2.85 -22.78 7.41
C LYS A 322 -3.54 -22.14 8.62
N PRO A 323 -4.85 -22.34 8.82
CA PRO A 323 -5.50 -21.89 10.04
C PRO A 323 -4.82 -22.55 11.25
N GLY A 324 -4.47 -21.75 12.26
CA GLY A 324 -3.92 -22.28 13.52
C GLY A 324 -4.94 -23.19 14.22
N ARG A 325 -4.47 -24.17 15.00
CA ARG A 325 -5.33 -25.18 15.66
C ARG A 325 -6.51 -24.58 16.42
N LEU A 326 -6.29 -23.45 17.12
CA LEU A 326 -7.33 -22.73 17.86
C LEU A 326 -8.39 -22.10 16.94
N ASN A 327 -7.96 -21.43 15.86
CA ASN A 327 -8.90 -20.83 14.91
C ASN A 327 -9.68 -21.90 14.13
N GLY A 328 -9.03 -23.03 13.80
CA GLY A 328 -9.70 -24.19 13.23
C GLY A 328 -10.75 -24.79 14.16
N LEU A 329 -10.48 -24.84 15.47
CA LEU A 329 -11.43 -25.30 16.49
C LEU A 329 -12.60 -24.32 16.67
N VAL A 330 -12.33 -23.01 16.68
CA VAL A 330 -13.36 -21.96 16.76
C VAL A 330 -14.27 -22.01 15.53
N ASP A 331 -13.70 -22.14 14.34
CA ASP A 331 -14.47 -22.30 13.10
C ASP A 331 -15.36 -23.55 13.16
N LEU A 332 -14.84 -24.66 13.70
CA LEU A 332 -15.58 -25.90 13.91
C LEU A 332 -16.67 -25.77 14.98
N GLY A 333 -16.40 -25.01 16.04
CA GLY A 333 -17.37 -24.65 17.07
C GLY A 333 -18.50 -23.77 16.53
N TYR A 334 -18.19 -22.82 15.64
CA TYR A 334 -19.21 -22.03 14.94
C TYR A 334 -20.04 -22.90 13.99
N ALA A 335 -19.43 -23.83 13.24
CA ALA A 335 -20.16 -24.77 12.39
C ALA A 335 -21.10 -25.66 13.23
N TYR A 336 -20.61 -26.18 14.36
CA TYR A 336 -21.40 -26.95 15.32
C TYR A 336 -22.54 -26.12 15.93
N PHE A 337 -22.29 -24.86 16.30
CA PHE A 337 -23.30 -23.95 16.86
C PHE A 337 -24.35 -23.51 15.82
N LEU A 338 -23.94 -23.22 14.58
CA LEU A 338 -24.87 -22.96 13.47
C LEU A 338 -25.78 -24.18 13.22
N GLY A 339 -25.24 -25.40 13.31
CA GLY A 339 -26.04 -26.62 13.26
C GLY A 339 -26.98 -26.81 14.47
N LYS A 340 -26.73 -26.10 15.58
CA LYS A 340 -27.61 -26.10 16.77
C LYS A 340 -28.65 -24.99 16.78
N VAL A 341 -28.40 -23.85 16.11
CA VAL A 341 -29.36 -22.74 16.01
C VAL A 341 -30.30 -22.91 14.81
N SER A 342 -30.02 -23.83 13.90
CA SER A 342 -30.97 -24.24 12.86
C SER A 342 -32.19 -25.01 13.37
N ASP A 343 -32.25 -25.35 14.66
CA ASP A 343 -33.38 -26.03 15.30
C ASP A 343 -34.69 -25.22 15.17
N ASP A 344 -34.62 -23.88 15.15
CA ASP A 344 -35.82 -23.02 15.12
C ASP A 344 -36.27 -22.60 13.69
N ILE A 345 -35.49 -22.88 12.64
CA ILE A 345 -35.81 -22.44 11.25
C ILE A 345 -36.02 -23.62 10.29
N SER A 346 -35.83 -24.86 10.75
CA SER A 346 -35.93 -26.04 9.90
C SER A 346 -36.83 -27.14 10.49
N GLU A 347 -38.10 -26.80 10.74
CA GLU A 347 -39.13 -27.81 11.02
C GLU A 347 -39.22 -28.84 9.88
N ALA A 348 -39.02 -28.45 8.62
CA ALA A 348 -39.25 -29.35 7.48
C ALA A 348 -38.23 -30.51 7.31
N PRO A 349 -36.90 -30.31 7.42
CA PRO A 349 -35.92 -31.40 7.27
C PRO A 349 -35.80 -32.28 8.53
N LEU A 350 -35.99 -31.70 9.72
CA LEU A 350 -35.93 -32.43 10.98
C LEU A 350 -37.17 -33.31 11.19
N HIS A 351 -38.37 -32.89 10.74
CA HIS A 351 -39.54 -33.78 10.72
C HIS A 351 -39.40 -34.93 9.72
N ALA A 352 -38.72 -34.73 8.59
CA ALA A 352 -38.50 -35.80 7.61
C ALA A 352 -37.52 -36.89 8.11
N ILE A 353 -36.59 -36.54 8.99
CA ILE A 353 -35.66 -37.48 9.64
C ILE A 353 -36.21 -37.98 10.99
N GLY A 354 -37.04 -37.16 11.66
CA GLY A 354 -37.57 -37.37 13.01
C GLY A 354 -38.95 -38.03 13.08
N ALA A 355 -39.67 -38.22 11.97
CA ALA A 355 -40.96 -38.93 11.98
C ALA A 355 -40.89 -40.39 12.48
N SER A 356 -39.70 -40.93 12.69
CA SER A 356 -39.46 -42.28 13.23
C SER A 356 -38.65 -42.31 14.53
N MET A 357 -38.48 -41.21 15.25
CA MET A 357 -37.54 -41.14 16.38
C MET A 357 -38.11 -40.41 17.61
N SER A 358 -37.93 -41.00 18.80
CA SER A 358 -38.43 -40.47 20.09
C SER A 358 -37.74 -39.15 20.52
N ASP A 359 -38.31 -38.41 21.47
CA ASP A 359 -37.76 -37.12 21.96
C ASP A 359 -36.28 -37.20 22.41
N ALA A 360 -35.84 -38.36 22.93
CA ALA A 360 -34.43 -38.60 23.28
C ALA A 360 -33.50 -38.74 22.05
N ALA A 361 -34.05 -39.18 20.93
CA ALA A 361 -33.34 -39.31 19.66
C ALA A 361 -33.25 -37.97 18.91
N VAL A 362 -34.20 -37.04 19.09
CA VAL A 362 -34.10 -35.65 18.60
C VAL A 362 -32.90 -34.92 19.23
N ALA A 363 -32.69 -35.09 20.54
CA ALA A 363 -31.50 -34.55 21.24
C ALA A 363 -30.17 -35.14 20.74
N ASN A 364 -30.16 -36.40 20.28
CA ASN A 364 -29.00 -37.01 19.63
C ASN A 364 -28.88 -36.65 18.14
N ALA A 365 -29.98 -36.36 17.44
CA ALA A 365 -30.00 -35.93 16.05
C ALA A 365 -29.27 -34.60 15.87
N ALA A 366 -29.44 -33.65 16.79
CA ALA A 366 -28.69 -32.38 16.79
C ALA A 366 -27.16 -32.59 16.82
N ARG A 367 -26.66 -33.63 17.50
CA ARG A 367 -25.22 -33.99 17.47
C ARG A 367 -24.78 -34.47 16.10
N TRP A 368 -25.59 -35.28 15.43
CA TRP A 368 -25.31 -35.79 14.09
C TRP A 368 -25.38 -34.69 13.02
N VAL A 369 -26.34 -33.77 13.13
CA VAL A 369 -26.43 -32.59 12.26
C VAL A 369 -25.23 -31.67 12.47
N GLY A 370 -24.85 -31.39 13.73
CA GLY A 370 -23.65 -30.61 14.04
C GLY A 370 -22.35 -31.25 13.54
N LEU A 371 -22.21 -32.58 13.64
CA LEU A 371 -21.08 -33.32 13.10
C LEU A 371 -21.08 -33.36 11.57
N GLY A 372 -22.24 -33.56 10.94
CA GLY A 372 -22.40 -33.54 9.49
C GLY A 372 -22.08 -32.17 8.89
N ALA A 373 -22.56 -31.09 9.52
CA ALA A 373 -22.25 -29.71 9.14
C ALA A 373 -20.76 -29.40 9.31
N SER A 374 -20.14 -29.84 10.41
CA SER A 374 -18.70 -29.67 10.66
C SER A 374 -17.84 -30.45 9.66
N LEU A 375 -18.22 -31.67 9.32
CA LEU A 375 -17.53 -32.49 8.32
C LEU A 375 -17.67 -31.88 6.92
N THR A 376 -18.89 -31.49 6.54
CA THR A 376 -19.17 -30.81 5.27
C THR A 376 -18.37 -29.51 5.17
N PHE A 377 -18.31 -28.74 6.24
CA PHE A 377 -17.48 -27.54 6.35
C PHE A 377 -16.00 -27.85 6.12
N LEU A 378 -15.44 -28.85 6.79
CA LEU A 378 -14.03 -29.22 6.60
C LEU A 378 -13.72 -29.68 5.17
N LEU A 379 -14.66 -30.42 4.56
CA LEU A 379 -14.52 -30.94 3.20
C LEU A 379 -14.61 -29.81 2.16
N THR A 380 -15.51 -28.85 2.35
CA THR A 380 -15.78 -27.77 1.39
C THR A 380 -14.91 -26.53 1.57
N ARG A 381 -14.24 -26.39 2.72
CA ARG A 381 -13.40 -25.22 3.02
C ARG A 381 -12.20 -25.10 2.07
N HIS A 382 -12.09 -23.97 1.37
CA HIS A 382 -10.90 -23.61 0.60
C HIS A 382 -9.73 -23.17 1.48
N GLY A 383 -8.51 -23.36 1.00
CA GLY A 383 -7.31 -22.79 1.61
C GLY A 383 -7.25 -21.27 1.49
N GLN A 384 -6.26 -20.67 2.15
CA GLN A 384 -6.01 -19.24 2.07
C GLN A 384 -5.32 -18.89 0.75
N ASP A 385 -5.77 -17.80 0.13
CA ASP A 385 -5.16 -17.23 -1.07
C ASP A 385 -3.91 -16.41 -0.71
N VAL A 386 -3.05 -16.17 -1.69
CA VAL A 386 -1.97 -15.18 -1.60
C VAL A 386 -2.43 -13.94 -2.35
N TYR A 387 -2.40 -12.79 -1.70
CA TYR A 387 -2.74 -11.50 -2.31
C TYR A 387 -1.66 -10.47 -2.00
N LEU A 388 -1.01 -9.98 -3.05
CA LEU A 388 -0.14 -8.82 -3.01
C LEU A 388 -0.90 -7.65 -3.63
N PRO A 389 -1.30 -6.64 -2.84
CA PRO A 389 -2.07 -5.52 -3.36
C PRO A 389 -1.22 -4.68 -4.30
N GLN A 390 -1.90 -3.97 -5.21
CA GLN A 390 -1.24 -2.91 -5.96
C GLN A 390 -0.63 -1.91 -4.97
N TYR A 391 0.55 -1.42 -5.31
CA TYR A 391 1.38 -0.51 -4.53
C TYR A 391 1.89 -1.08 -3.20
N ALA A 392 1.97 -2.40 -3.06
CA ALA A 392 2.72 -3.03 -1.97
C ALA A 392 4.22 -2.78 -2.15
N LEU A 393 4.92 -2.43 -1.06
CA LEU A 393 6.37 -2.42 -1.06
C LEU A 393 6.90 -3.86 -1.13
N ILE A 394 7.85 -4.12 -2.02
CA ILE A 394 8.55 -5.39 -2.15
C ILE A 394 10.04 -5.16 -2.04
N GLU A 395 10.74 -6.10 -1.40
CA GLU A 395 12.21 -6.14 -1.35
C GLU A 395 12.68 -7.26 -2.27
N ILE A 396 13.55 -6.90 -3.20
CA ILE A 396 14.09 -7.77 -4.23
C ILE A 396 15.58 -7.97 -3.94
N ASP A 397 16.02 -9.22 -3.86
CA ASP A 397 17.44 -9.57 -3.91
C ASP A 397 17.83 -9.76 -5.38
N LEU A 398 18.54 -8.75 -5.90
CA LEU A 398 19.27 -8.76 -7.14
C LEU A 398 20.59 -9.49 -6.87
N GLY A 399 20.55 -10.82 -6.88
CA GLY A 399 21.72 -11.65 -6.59
C GLY A 399 22.94 -11.24 -7.45
N ARG A 400 24.15 -11.61 -7.03
CA ARG A 400 25.37 -11.33 -7.81
C ARG A 400 25.20 -11.83 -9.25
N MET A 401 25.09 -10.91 -10.20
CA MET A 401 25.09 -11.29 -11.61
C MET A 401 26.41 -11.99 -11.90
N ARG A 402 26.35 -13.26 -12.28
CA ARG A 402 27.42 -13.83 -13.09
C ARG A 402 27.34 -13.13 -14.42
N GLU A 403 28.36 -12.36 -14.72
CA GLU A 403 28.67 -11.87 -16.05
C GLU A 403 28.71 -13.10 -16.97
N THR A 404 27.59 -13.44 -17.61
CA THR A 404 27.60 -14.33 -18.76
C THR A 404 28.23 -13.53 -19.89
N ALA A 405 29.56 -13.43 -19.84
CA ALA A 405 30.34 -13.09 -21.00
C ALA A 405 29.90 -14.03 -22.13
N ALA A 406 29.56 -13.42 -23.26
CA ALA A 406 29.22 -14.10 -24.49
C ALA A 406 30.32 -15.12 -24.83
N ALA A 407 30.02 -16.40 -24.61
CA ALA A 407 30.73 -17.53 -25.18
C ALA A 407 29.75 -18.27 -26.10
N ASP A 408 29.21 -17.53 -27.09
CA ASP A 408 28.69 -18.08 -28.34
C ASP A 408 29.46 -17.38 -29.47
N ARG A 409 30.72 -17.78 -29.58
CA ARG A 409 31.52 -17.74 -30.81
C ARG A 409 32.41 -18.98 -30.76
N GLU A 410 31.93 -20.06 -31.34
CA GLU A 410 32.57 -20.76 -32.46
C GLU A 410 31.59 -21.73 -33.12
#